data_AF-A0A946G4F7-F1
#
_entry.id   AF-A0A946G4F7-F1
#
_cell.length_a   1.000
_cell.length_b   1.000
_cell.length_c   1.000
_cell.angle_alpha   90.00
_cell.angle_beta   90.00
_cell.angle_gamma   90.00
#
_symmetry.space_group_name_H-M   'P 1'
#
loop_
_entity.id
_entity.type
_entity.pdbx_description
1 polymer ?
#
loop_
_entity_poly.entity_id
_entity_poly.type
_entity_poly.pdbx_seq_one_letter_code
_entity_poly.pdbx_strand_id
1 'polypeptide(L)' 'MKKLLSILAVSVFAFSANAGTLDDVKNRGFLKCGVTTGLAGFAAPDDSGEWTGLDA' A
#
# COMPACT_ATOMS: atom_id res chain seq x y z
N MET A 1 8.85 -44.87 20.96
CA MET A 1 8.03 -43.72 21.43
C MET A 1 8.87 -42.44 21.64
N LYS A 2 9.78 -42.09 20.71
CA LYS A 2 10.60 -40.86 20.79
C LYS A 2 10.55 -40.00 19.51
N LYS A 3 9.94 -40.51 18.43
CA LYS A 3 9.82 -39.82 17.14
C LYS A 3 8.53 -38.99 16.97
N LEU A 4 7.63 -39.04 17.96
CA LEU A 4 6.36 -38.29 17.92
C LEU A 4 6.45 -36.88 18.52
N LEU A 5 7.54 -36.56 19.24
CA LEU A 5 7.74 -35.23 19.85
C LEU A 5 8.35 -34.20 18.90
N SER A 6 8.82 -34.61 17.71
CA SER A 6 9.58 -33.74 16.81
C SER A 6 8.74 -32.99 15.76
N ILE A 7 7.40 -33.11 15.78
CA ILE A 7 6.51 -32.52 14.76
C ILE A 7 5.69 -31.33 15.31
N LEU A 8 5.79 -30.99 16.59
CA LEU A 8 4.97 -29.92 17.20
C LEU A 8 5.61 -28.51 17.17
N ALA A 9 6.69 -28.30 16.41
CA ALA A 9 7.46 -27.04 16.49
C ALA A 9 7.14 -25.99 15.39
N VAL A 10 6.13 -26.21 14.54
CA VAL A 10 5.84 -25.30 13.41
C VAL A 10 4.34 -25.01 13.26
N SER A 11 3.66 -24.59 14.33
CA SER A 11 2.21 -24.33 14.22
C SER A 11 1.71 -22.95 14.61
N VAL A 12 2.49 -22.01 15.17
CA VAL A 12 1.93 -20.67 15.44
C VAL A 12 2.96 -19.54 15.36
N PHE A 13 3.36 -19.17 14.14
CA PHE A 13 3.91 -17.82 13.89
C PHE A 13 2.94 -17.07 12.97
N ALA A 14 1.74 -16.80 13.46
CA ALA A 14 0.86 -15.81 12.85
C ALA A 14 1.40 -14.42 13.24
N PHE A 15 2.36 -13.91 12.47
CA PHE A 15 2.78 -12.52 12.59
C PHE A 15 1.63 -11.63 12.12
N SER A 16 1.15 -10.76 13.00
CA SER A 16 0.22 -9.69 12.62
C SER A 16 0.95 -8.75 11.68
N ALA A 17 0.53 -8.70 10.41
CA ALA A 17 1.01 -7.69 9.47
C ALA A 17 0.53 -6.32 9.95
N ASN A 18 1.45 -5.49 10.48
CA ASN A 18 1.17 -4.10 10.77
C ASN A 18 1.29 -3.30 9.47
N ALA A 19 0.16 -2.83 8.95
CA ALA A 19 0.15 -1.92 7.81
C ALA A 19 0.40 -0.49 8.32
N GLY A 20 1.65 -0.06 8.30
CA GLY A 20 2.08 1.27 8.76
C GLY A 20 1.75 2.44 7.83
N THR A 21 1.08 2.18 6.69
CA THR A 21 0.89 3.18 5.63
C THR A 21 0.22 4.47 6.13
N LEU A 22 -0.81 4.35 6.99
CA LEU A 22 -1.48 5.55 7.52
C LEU A 22 -0.58 6.33 8.47
N ASP A 23 0.20 5.64 9.30
CA ASP A 23 1.15 6.28 10.22
C ASP A 23 2.27 6.96 9.45
N ASP A 24 2.76 6.34 8.37
CA ASP A 24 3.74 6.93 7.46
C ASP A 24 3.21 8.21 6.78
N VAL A 25 1.94 8.22 6.37
CA VAL A 25 1.29 9.41 5.79
C VAL A 25 1.16 10.52 6.85
N LYS A 26 0.72 10.18 8.06
CA LYS A 26 0.62 11.14 9.16
C LYS A 26 1.97 11.74 9.55
N ASN A 27 2.99 10.89 9.69
CA ASN A 27 4.35 11.32 10.02
C ASN A 27 4.96 12.21 8.93
N ARG A 28 4.59 11.97 7.66
CA ARG A 28 4.98 12.82 6.52
C ARG A 28 4.26 14.18 6.51
N GLY A 29 3.06 14.25 7.07
CA GLY A 29 2.24 15.47 7.13
C GLY A 29 1.50 15.81 5.84
N PHE A 30 1.60 14.96 4.80
CA PHE A 30 0.84 15.12 3.55
C PHE A 30 0.65 13.78 2.84
N LEU A 31 -0.45 13.67 2.08
CA LEU A 31 -0.74 12.54 1.21
C LEU A 31 -0.02 12.73 -0.14
N LYS A 32 0.63 11.67 -0.62
CA LYS A 32 1.13 11.61 -2.00
C LYS A 32 0.04 11.00 -2.87
N CYS A 33 -0.63 11.82 -3.68
CA CYS A 33 -1.61 11.37 -4.66
C CYS A 33 -0.89 11.07 -5.97
N GLY A 34 -0.85 9.80 -6.37
CA GLY A 34 -0.39 9.38 -7.69
C GLY A 34 -1.58 9.23 -8.63
N VAL A 35 -1.40 9.63 -9.88
CA VAL A 35 -2.44 9.55 -10.92
C VAL A 35 -1.95 8.70 -12.09
N THR A 36 -2.89 8.12 -12.84
CA THR A 36 -2.56 7.34 -14.04
C THR A 36 -2.20 8.27 -15.20
N THR A 37 -0.98 8.18 -15.72
CA THR A 37 -0.57 8.99 -16.87
C THR A 37 -1.02 8.34 -18.18
N GLY A 38 -1.47 9.15 -19.15
CA GLY A 38 -1.74 8.68 -20.52
C GLY A 38 -3.13 8.08 -20.74
N LEU A 39 -4.05 8.22 -19.77
CA LEU A 39 -5.45 7.82 -19.90
C LEU A 39 -6.36 9.07 -19.87
N ALA A 40 -6.66 9.60 -21.06
CA ALA A 40 -7.49 10.80 -21.20
C ALA A 40 -8.87 10.61 -20.56
N GLY A 41 -9.32 11.61 -19.82
CA GLY A 41 -10.55 11.58 -19.01
C GLY A 41 -10.37 11.06 -17.58
N PHE A 42 -9.32 10.28 -17.31
CA PHE A 42 -8.99 9.84 -15.95
C PHE A 42 -7.95 10.74 -15.29
N ALA A 43 -6.80 10.97 -15.95
CA ALA A 43 -5.88 12.02 -15.55
C ALA A 43 -4.98 12.48 -16.72
N ALA A 44 -4.95 13.78 -16.96
CA ALA A 44 -4.04 14.43 -17.90
C ALA A 44 -3.75 15.89 -17.47
N PRO A 45 -2.54 16.41 -17.72
CA PRO A 45 -2.27 17.83 -17.55
C PRO A 45 -3.07 18.65 -18.58
N ASP A 46 -3.61 19.77 -18.15
CA ASP A 46 -4.20 20.79 -19.03
C ASP A 46 -3.13 21.72 -19.63
N ASP A 47 -3.57 22.73 -20.40
CA ASP A 47 -2.67 23.68 -21.06
C ASP A 47 -1.84 24.53 -20.08
N SER A 48 -2.26 24.62 -18.81
CA SER A 48 -1.52 25.30 -17.75
C SER A 48 -0.57 24.36 -16.98
N GLY A 49 -0.65 23.05 -17.26
CA GLY A 49 0.14 22.01 -16.60
C GLY A 49 -0.53 21.43 -15.35
N GLU A 50 -1.75 21.85 -15.03
CA GLU A 50 -2.50 21.34 -13.89
C GLU A 50 -3.16 20.00 -14.25
N TRP A 51 -3.11 19.03 -13.34
CA TRP A 51 -3.71 17.72 -13.58
C TRP A 51 -5.23 17.78 -13.49
N THR A 52 -5.93 17.19 -14.45
CA THR A 52 -7.39 17.17 -14.53
C THR A 52 -7.91 15.79 -14.92
N GLY A 53 -9.12 15.43 -14.47
CA GLY A 53 -9.77 14.16 -14.74
C GLY A 53 -10.45 13.55 -13.50
N LEU A 54 -10.87 12.29 -13.60
CA LEU A 54 -11.51 11.57 -12.49
C LEU A 54 -10.56 11.28 -11.30
N ASP A 55 -9.28 11.04 -11.57
CA ASP A 55 -8.28 10.70 -10.55
C ASP A 55 -7.48 11.92 -10.04
N ALA A 56 -7.68 13.08 -10.67
CA ALA A 56 -6.87 14.30 -10.48
C ALA A 56 -7.04 14.97 -9.11
#